data_AF-A0A7J7D252-F1
#
_entry.id   AF-A0A7J7D252-F1
#
_cell.length_a   1.000
_cell.length_b   1.000
_cell.length_c   1.000
_cell.angle_alpha   90.00
_cell.angle_beta   90.00
_cell.angle_gamma   90.00
#
_symmetry.space_group_name_H-M   'P 1'
#
loop_
_entity.id
_entity.type
_entity.pdbx_description
1 polymer ?
#
loop_
_entity_poly.entity_id
_entity_poly.type
_entity_poly.pdbx_seq_one_letter_code
_entity_poly.pdbx_strand_id
1 'polypeptide(L)'
;MKRNGEYKWMLVGKMGMQFKTLDSRPLWQQHGKILAELFEQSCKQHGNKFLLGTRKLISREVEVSADGRSFEKLHFGNYEWLIYGEAFISVCNFASGVAQLGRKREERATIFADTREE
;
A
#
# COMPACT_ATOMS: atom_id res chain seq x y z
N MET A 1 19.89 20.47 -37.86
CA MET A 1 21.05 19.55 -37.79
C MET A 1 20.67 18.37 -36.90
N LYS A 2 20.71 17.16 -37.46
CA LYS A 2 20.37 15.87 -36.81
C LYS A 2 21.51 15.40 -35.89
N ARG A 3 21.17 14.76 -34.76
CA ARG A 3 21.92 13.65 -34.11
C ARG A 3 20.89 12.79 -33.36
N ASN A 4 20.31 11.78 -33.98
CA ASN A 4 20.74 10.36 -34.01
C ASN A 4 21.02 9.76 -32.63
N GLY A 5 20.15 8.83 -32.24
CA GLY A 5 20.27 7.97 -31.07
C GLY A 5 19.07 7.00 -31.00
N GLU A 6 18.84 6.25 -32.08
CA GLU A 6 17.91 5.10 -32.05
C GLU A 6 18.47 4.03 -31.11
N TYR A 7 17.67 3.62 -30.12
CA TYR A 7 17.90 2.38 -29.40
C TYR A 7 16.81 1.38 -29.81
N LYS A 8 17.18 0.54 -30.77
CA LYS A 8 16.46 -0.66 -31.17
C LYS A 8 16.91 -1.80 -30.26
N TRP A 9 16.02 -2.28 -29.41
CA TRP A 9 16.18 -3.59 -28.74
C TRP A 9 15.04 -4.50 -29.18
N MET A 10 15.41 -5.56 -29.90
CA MET A 10 14.49 -6.62 -30.31
C MET A 10 14.05 -7.44 -29.10
N LEU A 11 12.77 -7.81 -29.14
CA LEU A 11 12.07 -8.68 -28.19
C LEU A 11 12.81 -10.01 -27.99
N VAL A 12 13.14 -10.33 -26.73
CA VAL A 12 13.18 -11.71 -26.25
C VAL A 12 12.25 -11.80 -25.06
N GLY A 13 11.26 -12.67 -25.17
CA GLY A 13 10.08 -12.72 -24.32
C GLY A 13 10.36 -12.94 -22.84
N LYS A 14 9.51 -12.28 -22.04
CA LYS A 14 8.90 -12.80 -20.81
C LYS A 14 7.68 -11.93 -20.52
N MET A 15 6.55 -12.57 -20.24
CA MET A 15 5.35 -11.91 -19.75
C MET A 15 5.71 -11.18 -18.44
N GLY A 16 5.98 -9.89 -18.54
CA GLY A 16 6.31 -9.03 -17.42
C GLY A 16 5.76 -7.66 -17.76
N MET A 17 4.82 -7.18 -16.96
CA MET A 17 4.30 -5.82 -17.02
C MET A 17 5.47 -4.82 -16.95
N GLN A 18 5.97 -4.39 -18.12
CA GLN A 18 6.97 -3.34 -18.20
C GLN A 18 6.25 -1.99 -18.14
N PHE A 19 6.09 -1.45 -16.93
CA PHE A 19 5.68 -0.07 -16.74
C PHE A 19 6.88 0.84 -17.00
N LYS A 20 6.83 1.54 -18.15
CA LYS A 20 7.82 2.56 -18.54
C LYS A 20 7.94 3.60 -17.43
N THR A 21 9.16 4.02 -17.12
CA THR A 21 9.46 5.07 -16.14
C THR A 21 8.76 6.37 -16.54
N LEU A 22 7.64 6.66 -15.88
CA LEU A 22 6.82 7.82 -16.19
C LEU A 22 7.32 9.01 -15.35
N ASP A 23 8.12 9.87 -15.99
CA ASP A 23 8.45 11.23 -15.58
C ASP A 23 9.47 11.41 -14.43
N SER A 24 10.49 12.24 -14.66
CA SER A 24 11.60 12.56 -13.74
C SER A 24 11.31 13.75 -12.81
N ARG A 25 10.16 14.42 -12.95
CA ARG A 25 9.75 15.53 -12.07
C ARG A 25 9.39 15.06 -10.64
N PRO A 26 9.43 15.92 -9.61
CA PRO A 26 8.92 15.60 -8.28
C PRO A 26 7.40 15.31 -8.30
N LEU A 27 6.91 14.41 -7.43
CA LEU A 27 5.51 13.94 -7.41
C LEU A 27 4.47 15.08 -7.39
N TRP A 28 4.72 16.16 -6.65
CA TRP A 28 3.83 17.32 -6.52
C TRP A 28 3.76 18.21 -7.77
N GLN A 29 4.59 17.96 -8.79
CA GLN A 29 4.60 18.68 -10.08
C GLN A 29 4.11 17.80 -11.25
N GLN A 30 3.71 16.56 -10.98
CA GLN A 30 3.24 15.63 -12.00
C GLN A 30 1.72 15.73 -12.16
N HIS A 31 1.28 16.72 -12.94
CA HIS A 31 -0.12 16.89 -13.30
C HIS A 31 -0.61 15.69 -14.15
N GLY A 32 -1.81 15.18 -13.86
CA GLY A 32 -2.49 14.16 -14.67
C GLY A 32 -2.34 12.70 -14.21
N LYS A 33 -1.65 12.43 -13.10
CA LYS A 33 -1.58 11.08 -12.52
C LYS A 33 -2.75 10.80 -11.57
N ILE A 34 -3.33 9.61 -11.66
CA ILE A 34 -4.36 9.13 -10.73
C ILE A 34 -3.74 8.65 -9.42
N LEU A 35 -4.50 8.67 -8.33
CA LEU A 35 -4.04 8.32 -6.97
C LEU A 35 -3.27 6.98 -6.90
N ALA A 36 -3.73 5.97 -7.64
CA ALA A 36 -3.08 4.66 -7.70
C ALA A 36 -1.65 4.72 -8.29
N GLU A 37 -1.44 5.53 -9.33
CA GLU A 37 -0.11 5.68 -9.95
C GLU A 37 0.86 6.42 -9.04
N LEU A 38 0.36 7.42 -8.29
CA LEU A 38 1.17 8.14 -7.30
C LEU A 38 1.57 7.23 -6.14
N PHE A 39 0.63 6.39 -5.66
CA PHE A 39 0.94 5.38 -4.64
C PHE A 39 1.99 4.38 -5.15
N GLU A 40 1.81 3.82 -6.34
CA GLU A 40 2.77 2.91 -6.95
C GLU A 40 4.17 3.54 -7.09
N GLN A 41 4.26 4.79 -7.53
CA GLN A 41 5.54 5.50 -7.65
C GLN A 41 6.20 5.76 -6.31
N SER A 42 5.42 6.14 -5.30
CA SER A 42 5.92 6.34 -3.93
C SER A 42 6.51 5.04 -3.39
N CYS A 43 5.82 3.92 -3.60
CA CYS A 43 6.31 2.59 -3.21
C CYS A 43 7.58 2.18 -3.93
N LYS A 44 7.70 2.47 -5.23
CA LYS A 44 8.93 2.20 -5.99
C LYS A 44 10.11 3.06 -5.53
N GLN A 45 9.89 4.34 -5.25
CA GLN A 45 10.94 5.28 -4.86
C GLN A 45 11.39 5.10 -3.41
N HIS A 46 10.52 4.61 -2.53
CA HIS A 46 10.75 4.55 -1.09
C HIS A 46 10.58 3.15 -0.52
N GLY A 47 10.71 2.11 -1.33
CA GLY A 47 10.35 0.73 -0.98
C GLY A 47 10.92 0.20 0.35
N ASN A 48 12.11 0.63 0.75
CA ASN A 48 12.77 0.23 1.99
C ASN A 48 12.53 1.18 3.19
N LYS A 49 11.73 2.23 3.03
CA LYS A 49 11.37 3.16 4.12
C LYS A 49 10.13 2.67 4.85
N PHE A 50 10.02 3.01 6.13
CA PHE A 50 8.82 2.75 6.92
C PHE A 50 7.63 3.58 6.41
N LEU A 51 6.46 2.95 6.34
CA LEU A 51 5.21 3.56 5.89
C LEU A 51 4.12 3.49 6.97
N LEU A 52 3.79 2.29 7.45
CA LEU A 52 2.75 2.06 8.45
C LEU A 52 3.38 1.53 9.74
N GLY A 53 3.00 2.08 10.88
CA GLY A 53 3.51 1.66 12.18
C GLY A 53 2.37 1.23 13.09
N THR A 54 2.48 0.03 13.65
CA THR A 54 1.46 -0.54 14.53
C THR A 54 2.07 -0.95 15.86
N ARG A 55 1.38 -0.64 16.95
CA ARG A 55 1.79 -1.12 18.27
C ARG A 55 1.30 -2.54 18.48
N LYS A 56 2.25 -3.44 18.72
CA LYS A 56 1.95 -4.83 19.04
C LYS A 56 1.14 -4.92 20.34
N LEU A 57 0.00 -5.61 20.32
CA LEU A 57 -0.71 -5.96 21.54
C LEU A 57 0.08 -7.06 22.28
N ILE A 58 0.52 -6.79 23.50
CA ILE A 58 1.27 -7.73 24.35
C ILE A 58 0.31 -8.55 25.21
N SER A 59 -0.60 -7.88 25.92
CA SER A 59 -1.56 -8.54 26.78
C SER A 59 -2.83 -7.72 26.92
N ARG A 60 -3.86 -8.39 27.44
CA ARG A 60 -5.19 -7.86 27.66
C ARG A 60 -5.66 -8.37 29.02
N GLU A 61 -6.02 -7.45 29.89
CA GLU A 61 -6.51 -7.73 31.24
C GLU A 61 -7.95 -7.25 31.33
N VAL A 62 -8.83 -8.07 31.89
CA VAL A 62 -10.24 -7.72 32.11
C VAL A 62 -10.48 -7.65 33.59
N GLU A 63 -10.88 -6.48 34.07
CA GLU A 63 -11.21 -6.24 35.46
C GLU A 63 -12.73 -6.06 35.57
N VAL A 64 -13.35 -6.84 36.46
CA VAL A 64 -14.78 -6.74 36.75
C VAL A 64 -14.96 -5.95 38.04
N SER A 65 -15.64 -4.82 37.93
CA SER A 65 -15.99 -3.96 39.06
C SER A 65 -17.08 -4.63 39.92
N ALA A 66 -17.18 -4.22 41.19
CA ALA A 66 -18.16 -4.77 42.13
C ALA A 66 -19.63 -4.55 41.70
N ASP A 67 -19.88 -3.59 40.80
CA ASP A 67 -21.18 -3.33 40.18
C ASP A 67 -21.48 -4.20 38.95
N GLY A 68 -20.59 -5.13 38.61
CA GLY A 68 -20.70 -6.04 37.47
C GLY A 68 -20.20 -5.47 36.13
N ARG A 69 -19.70 -4.23 36.09
CA ARG A 69 -19.13 -3.66 34.86
C ARG A 69 -17.71 -4.17 34.64
N SER A 70 -17.41 -4.63 33.43
CA SER A 70 -16.06 -5.02 33.05
C SER A 70 -15.36 -3.90 32.28
N PHE A 71 -14.09 -3.65 32.57
CA PHE A 71 -13.22 -2.85 31.71
C PHE A 71 -12.06 -3.68 31.19
N GLU A 72 -11.67 -3.40 29.95
CA GLU A 72 -10.56 -4.07 29.29
C GLU A 72 -9.36 -3.12 29.24
N LYS A 73 -8.25 -3.58 29.79
CA LYS A 73 -6.97 -2.89 29.77
C LYS A 73 -6.05 -3.57 28.77
N LEU A 74 -5.63 -2.81 27.76
CA LEU A 74 -4.74 -3.29 26.71
C LEU A 74 -3.31 -2.84 26.98
N HIS A 75 -2.39 -3.79 26.99
CA HIS A 75 -0.96 -3.55 27.12
C HIS A 75 -0.32 -3.62 25.75
N PHE A 76 0.18 -2.48 25.27
CA PHE A 76 0.82 -2.37 23.98
C PHE A 76 2.33 -2.29 24.10
N GLY A 77 3.02 -3.00 23.22
CA GLY A 77 4.47 -2.98 23.07
C GLY A 77 4.98 -1.87 22.17
N ASN A 78 6.15 -2.14 21.60
CA ASN A 78 6.82 -1.27 20.64
C ASN A 78 6.06 -1.24 19.31
N TYR A 79 6.35 -0.20 18.52
CA TYR A 79 5.92 -0.14 17.13
C TYR A 79 6.68 -1.16 16.28
N GLU A 80 5.93 -1.96 15.54
CA GLU A 80 6.39 -2.71 14.38
C GLU A 80 6.05 -1.90 13.12
N TRP A 81 6.96 -1.87 12.14
CA TRP A 81 6.83 -1.01 10.96
C TRP A 81 6.79 -1.83 9.69
N LEU A 82 5.78 -1.55 8.86
CA LEU A 82 5.66 -2.05 7.49
C LEU A 82 6.36 -1.07 6.54
N ILE A 83 7.22 -1.57 5.66
CA ILE A 83 7.86 -0.73 4.63
C ILE A 83 6.97 -0.54 3.41
N TYR A 84 7.21 0.53 2.66
CA TYR A 84 6.48 0.85 1.42
C TYR A 84 6.37 -0.34 0.44
N GLY A 85 7.44 -1.14 0.31
CA GLY A 85 7.47 -2.29 -0.60
C GLY A 85 6.52 -3.41 -0.16
N GLU A 86 6.47 -3.71 1.14
CA GLU A 86 5.57 -4.74 1.69
C GLU A 86 4.11 -4.28 1.63
N ALA A 87 3.85 -3.01 1.95
CA ALA A 87 2.53 -2.41 1.81
C ALA A 87 2.02 -2.47 0.37
N PHE A 88 2.90 -2.21 -0.61
CA PHE A 88 2.55 -2.30 -2.02
C PHE A 88 2.13 -3.72 -2.42
N ILE A 89 2.88 -4.74 -1.99
CA ILE A 89 2.54 -6.15 -2.24
C ILE A 89 1.18 -6.49 -1.62
N SER A 90 0.93 -6.06 -0.38
CA SER A 90 -0.34 -6.28 0.31
C SER A 90 -1.52 -5.69 -0.47
N VAL A 91 -1.41 -4.42 -0.88
CA VAL A 91 -2.45 -3.73 -1.67
C VAL A 91 -2.68 -4.42 -3.01
N CYS A 92 -1.63 -4.84 -3.71
CA CYS A 92 -1.77 -5.57 -4.99
C CYS A 92 -2.47 -6.91 -4.81
N ASN A 93 -2.16 -7.66 -3.76
CA ASN A 93 -2.80 -8.94 -3.46
C ASN A 93 -4.29 -8.74 -3.12
N PHE A 94 -4.60 -7.77 -2.27
CA PHE A 94 -5.97 -7.41 -1.91
C PHE A 94 -6.78 -6.99 -3.15
N ALA A 95 -6.25 -6.06 -3.96
CA ALA A 95 -6.90 -5.58 -5.17
C ALA A 95 -7.13 -6.70 -6.19
N SER A 96 -6.17 -7.62 -6.33
CA SER A 96 -6.30 -8.79 -7.20
C SER A 96 -7.40 -9.75 -6.72
N GLY A 97 -7.57 -9.92 -5.40
CA GLY A 97 -8.68 -10.68 -4.82
C GLY A 97 -10.03 -10.02 -5.10
N VAL A 98 -10.14 -8.72 -4.86
CA VAL A 98 -11.37 -7.95 -5.14
C VAL A 98 -11.74 -8.00 -6.63
N ALA A 99 -10.76 -7.91 -7.53
CA ALA A 99 -10.98 -8.01 -8.97
C ALA A 99 -11.48 -9.41 -9.38
N GLN A 100 -10.93 -10.48 -8.78
CA GLN A 100 -11.38 -11.85 -9.03
C GLN A 100 -12.81 -12.12 -8.56
N LEU A 101 -13.30 -11.39 -7.56
CA LEU A 101 -14.70 -11.45 -7.10
C LEU A 101 -15.69 -10.79 -8.09
N GLY A 102 -15.21 -10.24 -9.22
CA GLY A 102 -16.06 -9.72 -10.30
C GLY A 102 -16.59 -8.31 -10.05
N ARG A 103 -16.00 -7.55 -9.11
CA ARG A 103 -16.36 -6.15 -8.88
C ARG A 103 -16.04 -5.30 -10.10
N LYS A 104 -16.93 -4.37 -10.44
CA LYS A 104 -16.79 -3.49 -11.61
C LYS A 104 -16.13 -2.18 -11.24
N ARG A 105 -15.55 -1.51 -12.24
CA ARG A 105 -15.05 -0.14 -12.10
C ARG A 105 -16.20 0.77 -11.62
N GLU A 106 -15.87 1.70 -10.73
CA GLU A 106 -16.82 2.70 -10.15
C GLU A 106 -17.90 2.11 -9.24
N GLU A 107 -17.85 0.81 -8.97
CA GLU A 107 -18.72 0.19 -7.99
C GLU A 107 -18.36 0.68 -6.58
N ARG A 108 -19.39 1.05 -5.81
CA ARG A 108 -19.20 1.60 -4.46
C ARG A 108 -18.83 0.47 -3.48
N ALA A 109 -17.89 0.76 -2.61
CA ALA A 109 -17.54 -0.07 -1.47
C ALA A 109 -17.72 0.73 -0.17
N THR A 110 -18.03 0.02 0.91
CA THR A 110 -18.06 0.57 2.26
C THR A 110 -16.97 -0.11 3.06
N ILE A 111 -16.17 0.69 3.76
CA ILE A 111 -15.16 0.22 4.70
C ILE A 111 -15.66 0.60 6.09
N PHE A 112 -15.83 -0.40 6.96
CA PHE A 112 -16.14 -0.20 8.37
C PHE A 112 -14.99 -0.77 9.19
N ALA A 113 -14.08 0.11 9.62
CA ALA A 113 -12.86 -0.24 10.30
C ALA A 113 -12.35 0.93 11.15
N ASP A 114 -11.56 0.60 12.17
CA ASP A 114 -10.69 1.56 12.84
C ASP A 114 -9.43 1.81 11.99
N THR A 115 -8.67 2.86 12.29
CA THR A 115 -7.39 3.11 11.62
C THR A 115 -6.35 2.07 12.05
N ARG A 116 -6.04 1.10 11.18
CA ARG A 116 -5.05 0.03 11.38
C ARG A 116 -4.26 -0.27 10.10
N GLU A 117 -3.25 -1.13 10.18
CA GLU A 117 -2.46 -1.53 9.01
C GLU A 117 -3.18 -2.51 8.06
N GLU A 118 -4.09 -3.35 8.58
CA GLU A 118 -4.93 -4.27 7.80
C GLU A 118 -6.10 -3.60 7.06
#